data_AF-A0A536FQU2-F1
#
_entry.id   AF-A0A536FQU2-F1
#
_cell.length_a   1.000
_cell.length_b   1.000
_cell.length_c   1.000
_cell.angle_alpha   90.00
_cell.angle_beta   90.00
_cell.angle_gamma   90.00
#
_symmetry.space_group_name_H-M   'P 1'
#
loop_
_entity.id
_entity.type
_entity.pdbx_description
1 polymer ?
#
loop_
_entity_poly.entity_id
_entity_poly.type
_entity_poly.pdbx_seq_one_letter_code
_entity_poly.pdbx_strand_id
1 'polypeptide(L)'
;MSRRCITSCAPKAATNNSSETITTLTYIGGGINPPMPDVINAITEALQMAFFMFWEVLWPLALGFLISAVVQSLVSREAVVKALGADDLRGVTLATVLGAASSSCSYAAVAVARGLFRKGSTFTNAIVFEFASTILVFELGLVLLVLLGWEFLTAELAGGLLMIAILAVTFKYTLRHRMVDEAWAQAEKGLRGRMEGHGEMDMSVTGGSFLNRLFSARGFTAVSHVFYTDIASIAQDLALGFLIAGALAAWVPNSFWQTLFVSSDPAVAAVWGPIIGPVIAMLTFVCSVGNIPLAVVLWNGGISFGG
;
A
#
# COMPACT_ATOMS: atom_id res chain seq x y z
N MET A 1 19.99 15.28 50.56
CA MET A 1 19.68 16.24 49.46
C MET A 1 18.66 15.55 48.55
N SER A 2 17.35 15.62 48.80
CA SER A 2 16.40 16.74 48.71
C SER A 2 15.55 16.71 47.42
N ARG A 3 14.33 16.15 47.56
CA ARG A 3 13.00 16.62 47.07
C ARG A 3 12.77 16.64 45.53
N ARG A 4 11.61 16.26 44.98
CA ARG A 4 10.24 16.62 45.42
C ARG A 4 9.14 15.80 44.68
N CYS A 5 8.21 15.19 45.41
CA CYS A 5 6.82 14.96 44.97
C CYS A 5 6.02 16.26 45.15
N ILE A 6 5.12 16.60 44.21
CA ILE A 6 3.95 17.47 44.48
C ILE A 6 2.76 16.95 43.67
N THR A 7 1.70 16.63 44.41
CA THR A 7 0.31 16.38 44.03
C THR A 7 -0.47 17.67 43.74
N SER A 8 -1.56 17.52 42.97
CA SER A 8 -2.82 18.32 43.00
C SER A 8 -2.93 19.59 42.15
N CYS A 9 -3.87 19.56 41.19
CA CYS A 9 -4.94 20.55 41.05
C CYS A 9 -6.18 19.91 40.40
N ALA A 10 -7.19 19.60 41.22
CA ALA A 10 -8.59 19.47 40.82
C ALA A 10 -9.25 20.87 40.76
N PRO A 11 -10.48 20.98 40.21
CA PRO A 11 -11.51 21.60 41.03
C PRO A 11 -12.84 20.82 41.08
N LYS A 12 -13.24 20.59 42.34
CA LYS A 12 -14.57 20.69 42.97
C LYS A 12 -15.76 19.83 42.50
N ALA A 13 -16.15 18.98 43.44
CA ALA A 13 -17.43 18.33 43.62
C ALA A 13 -18.63 19.29 43.70
N ALA A 14 -19.78 18.82 43.20
CA ALA A 14 -21.09 19.08 43.76
C ALA A 14 -21.93 17.80 43.69
N THR A 15 -22.41 17.41 44.86
CA THR A 15 -23.31 16.32 45.21
C THR A 15 -24.67 16.41 44.49
N ASN A 16 -25.19 15.29 43.97
CA ASN A 16 -26.51 14.83 44.38
C ASN A 16 -26.78 13.37 43.99
N ASN A 17 -27.31 12.66 44.97
CA ASN A 17 -27.65 11.26 45.00
C ASN A 17 -29.18 11.16 44.79
N SER A 18 -29.64 10.61 43.66
CA SER A 18 -31.05 10.22 43.47
C SER A 18 -31.33 9.51 42.13
N SER A 19 -30.48 8.58 41.69
CA SER A 19 -30.80 7.69 40.55
C SER A 19 -30.07 6.33 40.60
N GLU A 20 -29.75 5.80 41.78
CA GLU A 20 -29.73 4.34 41.94
C GLU A 20 -31.19 3.84 41.94
N THR A 21 -31.43 2.56 41.62
CA THR A 21 -32.68 1.78 41.83
C THR A 21 -33.57 1.41 40.62
N ILE A 22 -33.08 1.28 39.37
CA ILE A 22 -33.90 0.63 38.31
C ILE A 22 -33.21 -0.52 37.52
N THR A 23 -31.89 -0.69 37.54
CA THR A 23 -31.24 -1.60 36.57
C THR A 23 -30.66 -2.90 37.14
N THR A 24 -31.19 -3.40 38.26
CA THR A 24 -30.61 -4.58 38.96
C THR A 24 -31.62 -5.70 39.26
N LEU A 25 -32.65 -5.92 38.44
CA LEU A 25 -33.67 -6.94 38.72
C LEU A 25 -34.28 -7.66 37.51
N THR A 26 -33.48 -7.99 36.49
CA THR A 26 -33.91 -8.93 35.44
C THR A 26 -32.78 -9.91 35.09
N TYR A 27 -32.44 -10.79 36.03
CA TYR A 27 -31.50 -11.90 35.83
C TYR A 27 -32.09 -13.20 36.38
N ILE A 28 -33.30 -13.58 35.95
CA ILE A 28 -33.82 -14.94 36.16
C ILE A 28 -34.66 -15.34 34.93
N GLY A 29 -34.18 -16.34 34.20
CA GLY A 29 -35.00 -17.23 33.38
C GLY A 29 -35.00 -16.98 31.86
N GLY A 30 -34.30 -17.84 31.12
CA GLY A 30 -34.46 -17.95 29.66
C GLY A 30 -33.16 -18.32 28.98
N GLY A 31 -33.03 -19.57 28.54
CA GLY A 31 -31.83 -20.07 27.89
C GLY A 31 -31.64 -19.60 26.45
N ILE A 32 -30.42 -19.89 25.98
CA ILE A 32 -30.06 -20.24 24.60
C ILE A 32 -29.89 -19.07 23.62
N ASN A 33 -28.61 -18.84 23.33
CA ASN A 33 -27.97 -18.14 22.20
C ASN A 33 -27.97 -16.59 22.22
N PRO A 34 -26.82 -15.93 21.99
CA PRO A 34 -26.84 -14.54 21.56
C PRO A 34 -27.67 -14.48 20.25
N PRO A 35 -28.45 -13.42 20.00
CA PRO A 35 -29.11 -13.29 18.72
C PRO A 35 -28.00 -13.32 17.67
N MET A 36 -28.03 -14.33 16.78
CA MET A 36 -27.25 -14.20 15.56
C MET A 36 -27.65 -12.84 14.98
N PRO A 37 -26.71 -11.94 14.66
CA PRO A 37 -27.07 -10.74 13.94
C PRO A 37 -27.90 -11.20 12.75
N ASP A 38 -29.09 -10.61 12.57
CA ASP A 38 -29.85 -10.84 11.34
C ASP A 38 -28.83 -10.77 10.20
N VAL A 39 -28.85 -11.73 9.28
CA VAL A 39 -27.85 -11.80 8.21
C VAL A 39 -27.72 -10.44 7.50
N ILE A 40 -28.83 -9.71 7.43
CA ILE A 40 -28.93 -8.32 6.98
C ILE A 40 -28.07 -7.36 7.83
N ASN A 41 -28.13 -7.42 9.16
CA ASN A 41 -27.31 -6.61 10.05
C ASN A 41 -25.82 -6.93 9.90
N ALA A 42 -25.44 -8.21 9.83
CA ALA A 42 -24.05 -8.62 9.66
C ALA A 42 -23.46 -8.17 8.30
N ILE A 43 -24.26 -8.23 7.23
CA ILE A 43 -23.87 -7.71 5.91
C ILE A 43 -23.81 -6.17 5.94
N THR A 44 -24.78 -5.53 6.59
CA THR A 44 -24.82 -4.06 6.70
C THR A 44 -23.61 -3.52 7.45
N GLU A 45 -23.22 -4.17 8.54
CA GLU A 45 -22.03 -3.80 9.32
C GLU A 45 -20.75 -3.95 8.49
N ALA A 46 -20.57 -5.08 7.79
CA ALA A 46 -19.43 -5.29 6.90
C ALA A 46 -19.33 -4.23 5.79
N LEU A 47 -20.47 -3.89 5.16
CA LEU A 47 -20.52 -2.86 4.12
C LEU A 47 -20.28 -1.45 4.67
N GLN A 48 -20.78 -1.14 5.87
CA GLN A 48 -20.49 0.12 6.54
C GLN A 48 -19.00 0.25 6.85
N MET A 49 -18.39 -0.78 7.40
CA MET A 49 -16.94 -0.81 7.66
C MET A 49 -16.13 -0.63 6.38
N ALA A 50 -16.48 -1.36 5.32
CA ALA A 50 -15.86 -1.20 4.01
C ALA A 50 -15.99 0.23 3.46
N PHE A 51 -17.16 0.86 3.61
CA PHE A 51 -17.41 2.22 3.16
C PHE A 51 -16.62 3.26 3.96
N PHE A 52 -16.52 3.11 5.29
CA PHE A 52 -15.73 4.03 6.12
C PHE A 52 -14.25 3.97 5.75
N MET A 53 -13.67 2.77 5.64
CA MET A 53 -12.28 2.61 5.20
C MET A 53 -12.05 3.18 3.79
N PHE A 54 -12.98 2.91 2.86
CA PHE A 54 -12.93 3.48 1.52
C PHE A 54 -12.92 5.01 1.56
N TRP A 55 -13.80 5.62 2.34
CA TRP A 55 -13.91 7.08 2.43
C TRP A 55 -12.65 7.74 2.99
N GLU A 56 -12.03 7.12 3.99
CA GLU A 56 -10.78 7.60 4.58
C GLU A 56 -9.60 7.48 3.61
N VAL A 57 -9.52 6.38 2.85
CA VAL A 57 -8.43 6.10 1.91
C VAL A 57 -8.59 6.85 0.57
N LEU A 58 -9.82 7.16 0.17
CA LEU A 58 -10.15 7.77 -1.13
C LEU A 58 -9.38 9.06 -1.39
N TRP A 59 -9.36 9.97 -0.40
CA TRP A 59 -8.73 11.28 -0.56
C TRP A 59 -7.20 11.19 -0.66
N PRO A 60 -6.51 10.45 0.23
CA PRO A 60 -5.11 10.14 0.07
C PRO A 60 -4.74 9.54 -1.29
N LEU A 61 -5.48 8.52 -1.73
CA LEU A 61 -5.22 7.86 -3.01
C LEU A 61 -5.43 8.81 -4.18
N ALA A 62 -6.54 9.55 -4.21
CA ALA A 62 -6.81 10.51 -5.29
C ALA A 62 -5.70 11.55 -5.41
N LEU A 63 -5.18 12.05 -4.28
CA LEU A 63 -4.05 12.98 -4.28
C LEU A 63 -2.75 12.30 -4.78
N GLY A 64 -2.46 11.09 -4.32
CA GLY A 64 -1.29 10.31 -4.74
C GLY A 64 -1.27 10.03 -6.24
N PHE A 65 -2.37 9.51 -6.79
CA PHE A 65 -2.51 9.27 -8.24
C PHE A 65 -2.43 10.56 -9.04
N LEU A 66 -2.98 11.67 -8.54
CA LEU A 66 -2.89 12.95 -9.24
C LEU A 66 -1.43 13.43 -9.32
N ILE A 67 -0.69 13.35 -8.21
CA ILE A 67 0.73 13.70 -8.18
C ILE A 67 1.52 12.79 -9.14
N SER A 68 1.27 11.48 -9.12
CA SER A 68 1.95 10.57 -10.02
C SER A 68 1.61 10.83 -11.49
N ALA A 69 0.33 11.04 -11.83
CA ALA A 69 -0.08 11.35 -13.20
C ALA A 69 0.57 12.63 -13.73
N VAL A 70 0.75 13.64 -12.88
CA VAL A 70 1.52 14.84 -13.22
C VAL A 70 2.97 14.47 -13.54
N VAL A 71 3.64 13.68 -12.70
CA VAL A 71 5.04 13.29 -12.95
C VAL A 71 5.17 12.43 -14.21
N GLN A 72 4.33 11.40 -14.35
CA GLN A 72 4.32 10.49 -15.50
C GLN A 72 4.04 11.23 -16.81
N SER A 73 3.15 12.23 -16.83
CA SER A 73 2.87 13.03 -18.03
C SER A 73 4.03 13.94 -18.47
N LEU A 74 4.98 14.22 -17.57
CA LEU A 74 6.08 15.16 -17.79
C LEU A 74 7.42 14.48 -18.05
N VAL A 75 7.59 13.23 -17.61
CA VAL A 75 8.80 12.44 -17.81
C VAL A 75 8.60 11.49 -18.99
N SER A 76 9.39 11.66 -20.06
CA SER A 76 9.26 10.80 -21.24
C SER A 76 9.88 9.43 -21.04
N ARG A 77 9.29 8.39 -21.67
CA ARG A 77 9.76 7.02 -21.49
C ARG A 77 11.14 6.80 -22.09
N GLU A 78 11.51 7.53 -23.15
CA GLU A 78 12.87 7.49 -23.70
C GLU A 78 13.90 8.03 -22.71
N ALA A 79 13.54 9.08 -21.95
CA ALA A 79 14.43 9.62 -20.92
C ALA A 79 14.64 8.61 -19.79
N VAL A 80 13.57 7.91 -19.39
CA VAL A 80 13.61 6.81 -18.41
C VAL A 80 14.49 5.66 -18.94
N VAL A 81 14.21 5.13 -20.14
CA VAL A 81 15.00 4.03 -20.73
C VAL A 81 16.49 4.40 -20.84
N LYS A 82 16.79 5.62 -21.30
CA LYS A 82 18.19 6.08 -21.41
C LYS A 82 18.86 6.20 -20.03
N ALA A 83 18.13 6.68 -19.03
CA ALA A 83 18.63 6.78 -17.66
C ALA A 83 18.89 5.41 -17.01
N LEU A 84 18.05 4.41 -17.32
CA LEU A 84 18.15 3.06 -16.76
C LEU A 84 19.02 2.09 -17.61
N GLY A 85 19.69 2.58 -18.66
CA GLY A 85 20.59 1.77 -19.49
C GLY A 85 22.00 1.57 -18.91
N ALA A 86 22.38 2.35 -17.89
CA ALA A 86 23.69 2.24 -17.24
C ALA A 86 23.66 1.25 -16.07
N ASP A 87 24.60 0.30 -16.04
CA ASP A 87 24.75 -0.69 -14.96
C ASP A 87 25.66 -0.18 -13.83
N ASP A 88 25.33 0.99 -13.27
CA ASP A 88 26.07 1.63 -12.19
C ASP A 88 25.14 2.06 -11.04
N LEU A 89 25.74 2.55 -9.95
CA LEU A 89 24.98 3.03 -8.79
C LEU A 89 24.01 4.16 -9.17
N ARG A 90 24.35 4.97 -10.19
CA ARG A 90 23.47 6.02 -10.69
C ARG A 90 22.24 5.42 -11.36
N GLY A 91 22.41 4.38 -12.17
CA GLY A 91 21.31 3.63 -12.78
C GLY A 91 20.33 3.09 -11.76
N VAL A 92 20.83 2.44 -10.70
CA VAL A 92 19.99 1.91 -9.59
C VAL A 92 19.27 3.04 -8.85
N THR A 93 19.96 4.14 -8.58
CA THR A 93 19.37 5.31 -7.89
C THR A 93 18.28 5.95 -8.75
N LEU A 94 18.53 6.11 -10.06
CA LEU A 94 17.55 6.65 -11.00
C LEU A 94 16.35 5.72 -11.16
N ALA A 95 16.58 4.41 -11.27
CA ALA A 95 15.51 3.41 -11.30
C ALA A 95 14.62 3.49 -10.05
N THR A 96 15.23 3.66 -8.87
CA THR A 96 14.51 3.80 -7.60
C THR A 96 13.64 5.07 -7.58
N VAL A 97 14.22 6.23 -7.91
CA VAL A 97 13.49 7.51 -7.87
C VAL A 97 12.39 7.56 -8.94
N LEU A 98 12.70 7.12 -10.16
CA LEU A 98 11.73 7.10 -11.25
C LEU A 98 10.62 6.08 -10.99
N GLY A 99 10.95 4.92 -10.41
CA GLY A 99 9.97 3.93 -10.01
C GLY A 99 9.01 4.49 -8.96
N ALA A 100 9.54 5.03 -7.85
CA ALA A 100 8.76 5.65 -6.78
C ALA A 100 7.80 6.74 -7.31
N ALA A 101 8.24 7.53 -8.30
CA ALA A 101 7.44 8.57 -8.91
C ALA A 101 6.38 8.05 -9.90
N SER A 102 6.64 6.92 -10.55
CA SER A 102 5.80 6.36 -11.61
C SER A 102 4.50 5.71 -11.11
N SER A 103 4.29 5.60 -9.79
CA SER A 103 3.13 4.97 -9.13
C SER A 103 2.37 3.97 -9.99
N SER A 104 2.72 2.70 -9.90
CA SER A 104 2.05 1.66 -10.67
C SER A 104 1.63 0.54 -9.75
N CYS A 105 0.44 -0.01 -10.00
CA CYS A 105 0.03 -1.24 -9.34
C CYS A 105 0.99 -2.38 -9.69
N SER A 106 1.08 -3.42 -8.85
CA SER A 106 2.04 -4.52 -9.06
C SER A 106 1.95 -5.14 -10.47
N TYR A 107 0.75 -5.25 -11.05
CA TYR A 107 0.57 -5.75 -12.42
C TYR A 107 1.01 -4.76 -13.51
N ALA A 108 0.74 -3.47 -13.33
CA ALA A 108 1.19 -2.41 -14.21
C ALA A 108 2.72 -2.25 -14.17
N ALA A 109 3.30 -2.28 -12.97
CA ALA A 109 4.73 -2.14 -12.73
C ALA A 109 5.53 -3.23 -13.49
N VAL A 110 5.09 -4.50 -13.43
CA VAL A 110 5.70 -5.61 -14.17
C VAL A 110 5.65 -5.35 -15.69
N ALA A 111 4.51 -4.89 -16.21
CA ALA A 111 4.36 -4.59 -17.64
C ALA A 111 5.27 -3.43 -18.07
N VAL A 112 5.37 -2.38 -17.26
CA VAL A 112 6.25 -1.23 -17.50
C VAL A 112 7.71 -1.67 -17.45
N ALA A 113 8.12 -2.43 -16.43
CA ALA A 113 9.47 -2.95 -16.25
C ALA A 113 9.92 -3.85 -17.40
N ARG A 114 9.06 -4.79 -17.82
CA ARG A 114 9.28 -5.60 -19.01
C ARG A 114 9.46 -4.73 -20.26
N GLY A 115 8.62 -3.72 -20.43
CA GLY A 115 8.71 -2.77 -21.54
C GLY A 115 9.95 -1.86 -21.49
N LEU A 116 10.49 -1.57 -20.30
CA LEU A 116 11.77 -0.86 -20.13
C LEU A 116 12.95 -1.77 -20.50
N PHE A 117 12.92 -3.02 -20.03
CA PHE A 117 13.93 -4.03 -20.35
C PHE A 117 14.01 -4.30 -21.86
N ARG A 118 12.87 -4.48 -22.54
CA ARG A 118 12.79 -4.65 -24.01
C ARG A 118 13.30 -3.44 -24.80
N LYS A 119 13.24 -2.23 -24.22
CA LYS A 119 13.73 -0.99 -24.86
C LYS A 119 15.18 -0.66 -24.54
N GLY A 120 15.89 -1.50 -23.77
CA GLY A 120 17.33 -1.37 -23.54
C GLY A 120 17.74 -0.95 -22.12
N SER A 121 16.82 -0.96 -21.15
CA SER A 121 17.20 -0.89 -19.74
C SER A 121 17.95 -2.16 -19.31
N THR A 122 18.89 -2.05 -18.36
CA THR A 122 19.50 -3.23 -17.75
C THR A 122 18.45 -4.03 -16.98
N PHE A 123 18.62 -5.36 -16.90
CA PHE A 123 17.69 -6.21 -16.13
C PHE A 123 17.58 -5.74 -14.68
N THR A 124 18.70 -5.46 -14.04
CA THR A 124 18.74 -4.95 -12.66
C THR A 124 17.95 -3.67 -12.49
N ASN A 125 18.15 -2.66 -13.35
CA ASN A 125 17.45 -1.39 -13.24
C ASN A 125 15.95 -1.52 -13.53
N ALA A 126 15.55 -2.38 -14.48
CA ALA A 126 14.14 -2.65 -14.76
C ALA A 126 13.43 -3.26 -13.55
N ILE A 127 14.05 -4.25 -12.88
CA ILE A 127 13.50 -4.86 -11.68
C ILE A 127 13.53 -3.90 -10.48
N VAL A 128 14.61 -3.13 -10.29
CA VAL A 128 14.66 -2.10 -9.24
C VAL A 128 13.56 -1.06 -9.43
N PHE A 129 13.31 -0.63 -10.66
CA PHE A 129 12.21 0.27 -10.99
C PHE A 129 10.85 -0.34 -10.65
N GLU A 130 10.63 -1.62 -10.98
CA GLU A 130 9.41 -2.36 -10.65
C GLU A 130 9.14 -2.38 -9.14
N PHE A 131 10.14 -2.75 -8.35
CA PHE A 131 10.03 -2.80 -6.89
C PHE A 131 9.82 -1.40 -6.30
N ALA A 132 10.59 -0.40 -6.73
CA ALA A 132 10.43 0.96 -6.25
C ALA A 132 9.05 1.55 -6.59
N SER A 133 8.48 1.20 -7.74
CA SER A 133 7.17 1.65 -8.19
C SER A 133 6.00 1.08 -7.38
N THR A 134 6.23 -0.03 -6.66
CA THR A 134 5.20 -0.72 -5.88
C THR A 134 5.33 -0.51 -4.37
N ILE A 135 6.53 -0.16 -3.87
CA ILE A 135 6.79 -0.02 -2.42
C ILE A 135 7.12 1.41 -1.97
N LEU A 136 7.71 2.26 -2.83
CA LEU A 136 8.11 3.63 -2.45
C LEU A 136 7.14 4.69 -2.95
N VAL A 137 5.92 4.27 -3.22
CA VAL A 137 4.96 5.10 -3.94
C VAL A 137 4.31 6.14 -3.03
N PHE A 138 4.13 7.36 -3.55
CA PHE A 138 3.59 8.47 -2.78
C PHE A 138 2.17 8.22 -2.25
N GLU A 139 1.33 7.52 -3.02
CA GLU A 139 -0.04 7.21 -2.61
C GLU A 139 -0.09 6.31 -1.38
N LEU A 140 0.69 5.22 -1.37
CA LEU A 140 0.82 4.30 -0.25
C LEU A 140 1.37 5.05 0.97
N GLY A 141 2.44 5.84 0.77
CA GLY A 141 3.01 6.64 1.84
C GLY A 141 2.01 7.62 2.46
N LEU A 142 1.18 8.29 1.64
CA LEU A 142 0.20 9.25 2.13
C LEU A 142 -0.99 8.56 2.81
N VAL A 143 -1.42 7.40 2.32
CA VAL A 143 -2.44 6.58 3.01
C VAL A 143 -1.92 6.10 4.37
N LEU A 144 -0.71 5.53 4.42
CA LEU A 144 -0.09 5.07 5.68
C LEU A 144 0.07 6.21 6.68
N LEU A 145 0.52 7.39 6.21
CA LEU A 145 0.67 8.57 7.05
C LEU A 145 -0.64 9.00 7.71
N VAL A 146 -1.75 8.95 6.96
CA VAL A 146 -3.07 9.37 7.44
C VAL A 146 -3.67 8.32 8.38
N LEU A 147 -3.49 7.02 8.09
CA LEU A 147 -4.20 5.96 8.81
C LEU A 147 -3.41 5.35 9.97
N LEU A 148 -2.10 5.12 9.80
CA LEU A 148 -1.27 4.44 10.80
C LEU A 148 -0.21 5.36 11.43
N GLY A 149 0.06 6.52 10.83
CA GLY A 149 0.99 7.52 11.37
C GLY A 149 2.35 7.54 10.66
N TRP A 150 3.24 8.41 11.14
CA TRP A 150 4.54 8.66 10.52
C TRP A 150 5.53 7.51 10.74
N GLU A 151 5.34 6.70 11.79
CA GLU A 151 6.13 5.53 12.12
C GLU A 151 6.04 4.48 10.99
N PHE A 152 4.82 4.22 10.50
CA PHE A 152 4.60 3.30 9.39
C PHE A 152 5.10 3.86 8.06
N LEU A 153 4.89 5.16 7.80
CA LEU A 153 5.48 5.81 6.61
C LEU A 153 7.01 5.67 6.59
N THR A 154 7.67 5.96 7.71
CA THR A 154 9.13 5.89 7.78
C THR A 154 9.64 4.45 7.71
N ALA A 155 8.94 3.50 8.32
CA ALA A 155 9.26 2.08 8.19
C ALA A 155 9.09 1.57 6.76
N GLU A 156 8.02 1.97 6.06
CA GLU A 156 7.80 1.62 4.66
C GLU A 156 8.92 2.16 3.77
N LEU A 157 9.27 3.44 3.92
CA LEU A 157 10.35 4.05 3.14
C LEU A 157 11.72 3.41 3.45
N ALA A 158 12.03 3.20 4.73
CA ALA A 158 13.29 2.58 5.14
C ALA A 158 13.37 1.11 4.71
N GLY A 159 12.30 0.35 4.90
CA GLY A 159 12.16 -1.05 4.51
C GLY A 159 12.24 -1.23 3.00
N GLY A 160 11.55 -0.39 2.23
CA GLY A 160 11.60 -0.40 0.78
C GLY A 160 12.98 -0.07 0.23
N LEU A 161 13.65 0.95 0.76
CA LEU A 161 15.02 1.28 0.38
C LEU A 161 16.01 0.16 0.76
N LEU A 162 15.85 -0.43 1.94
CA LEU A 162 16.65 -1.57 2.39
C LEU A 162 16.46 -2.77 1.46
N MET A 163 15.22 -3.09 1.10
CA MET A 163 14.89 -4.19 0.20
C MET A 163 15.50 -3.97 -1.19
N ILE A 164 15.41 -2.76 -1.74
CA ILE A 164 16.04 -2.40 -3.02
C ILE A 164 17.57 -2.55 -2.93
N ALA A 165 18.19 -2.12 -1.84
CA ALA A 165 19.62 -2.28 -1.63
C ALA A 165 20.04 -3.75 -1.58
N ILE A 166 19.29 -4.59 -0.83
CA ILE A 166 19.52 -6.04 -0.75
C ILE A 166 19.36 -6.67 -2.15
N LEU A 167 18.32 -6.30 -2.89
CA LEU A 167 18.06 -6.82 -4.22
C LEU A 167 19.18 -6.45 -5.20
N ALA A 168 19.58 -5.19 -5.23
CA ALA A 168 20.65 -4.69 -6.09
C ALA A 168 22.00 -5.38 -5.79
N VAL A 169 22.32 -5.56 -4.50
CA VAL A 169 23.53 -6.29 -4.06
C VAL A 169 23.43 -7.76 -4.46
N THR A 170 22.28 -8.40 -4.25
CA THR A 170 22.06 -9.81 -4.59
C THR A 170 22.23 -10.02 -6.09
N PHE A 171 21.61 -9.18 -6.93
CA PHE A 171 21.74 -9.28 -8.38
C PHE A 171 23.17 -9.02 -8.84
N LYS A 172 23.88 -8.06 -8.24
CA LYS A 172 25.29 -7.83 -8.53
C LYS A 172 26.15 -9.08 -8.36
N TYR A 173 25.84 -9.95 -7.39
CA TYR A 173 26.62 -11.17 -7.13
C TYR A 173 26.05 -12.45 -7.76
N THR A 174 24.76 -12.49 -8.05
CA THR A 174 24.08 -13.72 -8.51
C THR A 174 23.68 -13.69 -9.98
N LEU A 175 23.46 -12.50 -10.56
CA LEU A 175 23.00 -12.36 -11.94
C LEU A 175 24.13 -12.68 -12.91
N ARG A 176 23.94 -13.75 -13.70
CA ARG A 176 24.87 -14.17 -14.75
C ARG A 176 24.34 -13.76 -16.12
N HIS A 177 25.25 -13.51 -17.07
CA HIS A 177 24.88 -13.16 -18.45
C HIS A 177 23.84 -14.12 -19.06
N ARG A 178 24.00 -15.42 -18.86
CA ARG A 178 23.06 -16.43 -19.35
C ARG A 178 21.62 -16.21 -18.88
N MET A 179 21.42 -15.78 -17.63
CA MET A 179 20.07 -15.53 -17.09
C MET A 179 19.43 -14.30 -17.76
N VAL A 180 20.25 -13.28 -18.04
CA VAL A 180 19.80 -12.07 -18.74
C VAL A 180 19.45 -12.41 -20.20
N ASP A 181 20.26 -13.23 -20.87
CA ASP A 181 20.00 -13.68 -22.24
C ASP A 181 18.71 -14.51 -22.32
N GLU A 182 18.48 -15.41 -21.36
CA GLU A 182 17.25 -16.18 -21.24
C GLU A 182 16.04 -15.27 -20.99
N ALA A 183 16.18 -14.25 -20.12
CA ALA A 183 15.14 -13.25 -19.89
C ALA A 183 14.83 -12.44 -21.16
N TRP A 184 15.85 -12.06 -21.94
CA TRP A 184 15.69 -11.35 -23.21
C TRP A 184 14.94 -12.20 -24.23
N ALA A 185 15.36 -13.47 -24.39
CA ALA A 185 14.70 -14.42 -25.26
C ALA A 185 13.23 -14.67 -24.89
N GLN A 186 12.90 -14.66 -23.59
CA GLN A 186 11.50 -14.73 -23.14
C GLN A 186 10.73 -13.44 -23.44
N ALA A 187 11.32 -12.28 -23.19
CA ALA A 187 10.69 -10.99 -23.41
C ALA A 187 10.32 -10.77 -24.89
N GLU A 188 11.14 -11.28 -25.81
CA GLU A 188 11.00 -11.18 -27.26
C GLU A 188 9.91 -12.09 -27.86
N LYS A 189 9.44 -13.12 -27.14
CA LYS A 189 8.33 -13.98 -27.59
C LYS A 189 7.02 -13.24 -27.83
N GLY A 190 6.91 -11.97 -27.45
CA GLY A 190 5.73 -11.14 -27.72
C GLY A 190 4.47 -11.60 -26.99
N LEU A 191 4.60 -12.43 -25.95
CA LEU A 191 3.49 -12.89 -25.14
C LEU A 191 2.78 -11.69 -24.51
N ARG A 192 1.51 -11.48 -24.85
CA ARG A 192 0.71 -10.36 -24.32
C ARG A 192 0.11 -10.73 -22.97
N GLY A 193 0.58 -10.06 -21.92
CA GLY A 193 -0.10 -10.03 -20.63
C GLY A 193 -1.30 -9.06 -20.65
N ARG A 194 -2.20 -9.20 -19.66
CA ARG A 194 -3.41 -8.38 -19.50
C ARG A 194 -3.11 -6.87 -19.38
N MET A 195 -1.91 -6.51 -18.91
CA MET A 195 -1.49 -5.13 -18.64
C MET A 195 -0.42 -4.58 -19.61
N GLU A 196 -0.06 -5.30 -20.69
CA GLU A 196 1.00 -4.84 -21.61
C GLU A 196 0.65 -3.51 -22.28
N GLY A 197 -0.64 -3.22 -22.53
CA GLY A 197 -1.09 -1.94 -23.05
C GLY A 197 -0.75 -0.77 -22.11
N HIS A 198 -0.79 -0.99 -20.79
CA HIS A 198 -0.40 0.01 -19.80
C HIS A 198 1.12 0.26 -19.81
N GLY A 199 1.92 -0.79 -20.03
CA GLY A 199 3.37 -0.67 -20.21
C GLY A 199 3.78 -0.03 -21.53
N GLU A 200 2.93 -0.02 -22.56
CA GLU A 200 3.20 0.56 -23.89
C GLU A 200 2.68 1.99 -24.06
N MET A 201 1.77 2.47 -23.20
CA MET A 201 1.30 3.86 -23.24
C MET A 201 2.44 4.83 -22.90
N ASP A 202 2.78 5.69 -23.85
CA ASP A 202 3.58 6.89 -23.60
C ASP A 202 2.74 8.11 -24.01
N MET A 203 2.20 8.79 -22.99
CA MET A 203 1.42 10.01 -23.15
C MET A 203 2.23 11.24 -22.74
N SER A 204 3.56 11.12 -22.65
CA SER A 204 4.43 12.21 -22.21
C SER A 204 4.39 13.37 -23.22
N VAL A 205 4.22 14.59 -22.70
CA VAL A 205 4.16 15.78 -23.54
C VAL A 205 5.56 16.31 -23.78
N THR A 206 6.01 16.27 -25.04
CA THR A 206 7.32 16.79 -25.45
C THR A 206 7.25 18.25 -25.94
N GLY A 207 8.24 19.08 -25.57
CA GLY A 207 8.42 20.46 -26.07
C GLY A 207 8.03 21.56 -25.07
N GLY A 208 8.84 22.62 -24.94
CA GLY A 208 8.60 23.75 -24.02
C GLY A 208 9.10 23.55 -22.58
N SER A 209 8.93 24.57 -21.73
CA SER A 209 9.26 24.56 -20.29
C SER A 209 8.24 23.76 -19.47
N PHE A 210 8.61 23.32 -18.26
CA PHE A 210 7.80 22.48 -17.37
C PHE A 210 6.37 23.03 -17.17
N LEU A 211 6.25 24.32 -16.81
CA LEU A 211 4.96 24.97 -16.57
C LEU A 211 4.12 25.08 -17.85
N ASN A 212 4.76 25.35 -18.99
CA ASN A 212 4.04 25.46 -20.27
C ASN A 212 3.50 24.10 -20.73
N ARG A 213 4.18 22.99 -20.40
CA ARG A 213 3.67 21.64 -20.67
C ARG A 213 2.48 21.32 -19.78
N LEU A 214 2.62 21.55 -18.47
CA LEU A 214 1.61 21.21 -17.48
C LEU A 214 0.29 21.97 -17.70
N PHE A 215 0.36 23.26 -18.00
CA PHE A 215 -0.82 24.10 -18.24
C PHE A 215 -1.28 24.12 -19.71
N SER A 216 -0.73 23.26 -20.58
CA SER A 216 -1.22 23.13 -21.95
C SER A 216 -2.44 22.21 -22.02
N ALA A 217 -3.29 22.40 -23.04
CA ALA A 217 -4.42 21.51 -23.30
C ALA A 217 -3.97 20.04 -23.50
N ARG A 218 -2.80 19.84 -24.10
CA ARG A 218 -2.19 18.51 -24.26
C ARG A 218 -1.73 17.92 -22.93
N GLY A 219 -1.09 18.72 -22.07
CA GLY A 219 -0.70 18.32 -20.72
C GLY A 219 -1.90 17.92 -19.86
N PHE A 220 -2.95 18.74 -19.86
CA PHE A 220 -4.17 18.43 -19.13
C PHE A 220 -4.82 17.12 -19.61
N THR A 221 -4.86 16.91 -20.94
CA THR A 221 -5.38 15.67 -21.53
C THR A 221 -4.53 14.46 -21.12
N ALA A 222 -3.20 14.58 -21.17
CA ALA A 222 -2.28 13.52 -20.77
C ALA A 222 -2.43 13.16 -19.29
N VAL A 223 -2.40 14.16 -18.39
CA VAL A 223 -2.60 13.96 -16.94
C VAL A 223 -3.94 13.28 -16.67
N SER A 224 -5.01 13.75 -17.31
CA SER A 224 -6.36 13.18 -17.10
C SER A 224 -6.45 11.72 -17.56
N HIS A 225 -5.83 11.39 -18.70
CA HIS A 225 -5.81 10.01 -19.22
C HIS A 225 -4.97 9.08 -18.32
N VAL A 226 -3.78 9.52 -17.90
CA VAL A 226 -2.92 8.75 -16.99
C VAL A 226 -3.66 8.51 -15.68
N PHE A 227 -4.17 9.58 -15.06
CA PHE A 227 -4.93 9.49 -13.81
C PHE A 227 -6.11 8.51 -13.88
N TYR A 228 -6.94 8.63 -14.92
CA TYR A 228 -8.08 7.73 -15.10
C TYR A 228 -7.63 6.29 -15.32
N THR A 229 -6.60 6.07 -16.13
CA THR A 229 -6.15 4.72 -16.47
C THR A 229 -5.50 4.03 -15.27
N ASP A 230 -4.72 4.76 -14.47
CA ASP A 230 -4.12 4.26 -13.23
C ASP A 230 -5.22 3.81 -12.26
N ILE A 231 -6.22 4.66 -12.00
CA ILE A 231 -7.36 4.32 -11.14
C ILE A 231 -8.16 3.13 -11.70
N ALA A 232 -8.46 3.13 -12.99
CA ALA A 232 -9.23 2.07 -13.62
C ALA A 232 -8.51 0.71 -13.52
N SER A 233 -7.17 0.71 -13.53
CA SER A 233 -6.37 -0.52 -13.44
C SER A 233 -6.48 -1.21 -12.08
N ILE A 234 -6.74 -0.46 -11.00
CA ILE A 234 -6.75 -0.97 -9.62
C ILE A 234 -8.13 -0.93 -8.96
N ALA A 235 -9.13 -0.32 -9.60
CA ALA A 235 -10.45 -0.14 -9.00
C ALA A 235 -11.07 -1.47 -8.53
N GLN A 236 -10.87 -2.54 -9.30
CA GLN A 236 -11.35 -3.88 -8.92
C GLN A 236 -10.65 -4.42 -7.68
N ASP A 237 -9.32 -4.27 -7.61
CA ASP A 237 -8.52 -4.76 -6.49
C ASP A 237 -8.83 -3.96 -5.22
N LEU A 238 -8.96 -2.63 -5.32
CA LEU A 238 -9.40 -1.77 -4.22
C LEU A 238 -10.78 -2.17 -3.71
N ALA A 239 -11.76 -2.31 -4.60
CA ALA A 239 -13.11 -2.70 -4.23
C ALA A 239 -13.12 -4.05 -3.51
N LEU A 240 -12.38 -5.03 -4.03
CA LEU A 240 -12.25 -6.34 -3.39
C LEU A 240 -11.57 -6.24 -2.02
N GLY A 241 -10.48 -5.46 -1.92
CA GLY A 241 -9.75 -5.23 -0.67
C GLY A 241 -10.61 -4.61 0.42
N PHE A 242 -11.37 -3.55 0.10
CA PHE A 242 -12.29 -2.93 1.07
C PHE A 242 -13.41 -3.87 1.50
N LEU A 243 -13.98 -4.64 0.57
CA LEU A 243 -15.03 -5.60 0.90
C LEU A 243 -14.51 -6.73 1.80
N ILE A 244 -13.34 -7.29 1.49
CA ILE A 244 -12.71 -8.32 2.32
C ILE A 244 -12.34 -7.75 3.69
N ALA A 245 -11.70 -6.57 3.74
CA ALA A 245 -11.33 -5.95 5.01
C ALA A 245 -12.56 -5.59 5.86
N GLY A 246 -13.63 -5.06 5.26
CA GLY A 246 -14.88 -4.77 5.96
C GLY A 246 -15.55 -6.03 6.52
N ALA A 247 -15.56 -7.13 5.74
CA ALA A 247 -16.05 -8.43 6.20
C ALA A 247 -15.20 -8.99 7.36
N LEU A 248 -13.87 -8.92 7.25
CA LEU A 248 -12.96 -9.37 8.32
C LEU A 248 -13.10 -8.51 9.57
N ALA A 249 -13.22 -7.19 9.43
CA ALA A 249 -13.41 -6.27 10.55
C ALA A 249 -14.73 -6.51 11.30
N ALA A 250 -15.80 -6.83 10.58
CA ALA A 250 -17.11 -7.07 11.17
C ALA A 250 -17.24 -8.49 11.76
N TRP A 251 -16.67 -9.51 11.10
CA TRP A 251 -16.96 -10.91 11.43
C TRP A 251 -15.85 -11.62 12.22
N VAL A 252 -14.60 -11.14 12.17
CA VAL A 252 -13.48 -11.80 12.82
C VAL A 252 -13.13 -11.07 14.13
N PRO A 253 -13.28 -11.73 15.29
CA PRO A 253 -12.94 -11.11 16.57
C PRO A 253 -11.45 -10.81 16.69
N ASN A 254 -11.10 -9.71 17.38
CA ASN A 254 -9.70 -9.35 17.64
C ASN A 254 -8.89 -10.44 18.35
N SER A 255 -9.54 -11.28 19.16
CA SER A 255 -8.88 -12.42 19.83
C SER A 255 -8.33 -13.46 18.86
N PHE A 256 -8.97 -13.64 17.70
CA PHE A 256 -8.47 -14.51 16.64
C PHE A 256 -7.13 -13.99 16.12
N TRP A 257 -7.08 -12.70 15.76
CA TRP A 257 -5.88 -12.05 15.26
C TRP A 257 -4.74 -12.06 16.28
N GLN A 258 -5.04 -11.73 17.55
CA GLN A 258 -4.06 -11.76 18.64
C GLN A 258 -3.50 -13.16 18.89
N THR A 259 -4.32 -14.20 18.75
CA THR A 259 -3.87 -15.60 18.87
C THR A 259 -3.01 -16.00 17.68
N LEU A 260 -3.43 -15.64 16.46
CA LEU A 260 -2.71 -15.96 15.22
C LEU A 260 -1.34 -15.30 15.17
N PHE A 261 -1.23 -14.06 15.62
CA PHE A 261 0.02 -13.29 15.64
C PHE A 261 0.82 -13.44 16.95
N VAL A 262 0.33 -14.24 17.89
CA VAL A 262 0.96 -14.48 19.20
C VAL A 262 1.26 -13.14 19.90
N SER A 263 0.31 -12.20 19.86
CA SER A 263 0.47 -10.83 20.40
C SER A 263 0.75 -10.79 21.91
N SER A 264 0.53 -11.91 22.63
CA SER A 264 0.80 -12.03 24.05
C SER A 264 2.31 -12.12 24.40
N ASP A 265 3.15 -12.57 23.47
CA ASP A 265 4.60 -12.67 23.66
C ASP A 265 5.32 -11.75 22.65
N PRO A 266 5.83 -10.58 23.09
CA PRO A 266 6.50 -9.63 22.21
C PRO A 266 7.71 -10.20 21.46
N ALA A 267 8.43 -11.17 22.05
CA ALA A 267 9.61 -11.75 21.42
C ALA A 267 9.22 -12.70 20.29
N VAL A 268 8.17 -13.49 20.48
CA VAL A 268 7.65 -14.40 19.45
C VAL A 268 6.95 -13.61 18.35
N ALA A 269 6.13 -12.61 18.71
CA ALA A 269 5.43 -11.75 17.75
C ALA A 269 6.41 -11.02 16.81
N ALA A 270 7.57 -10.57 17.33
CA ALA A 270 8.60 -9.90 16.54
C ALA A 270 9.23 -10.76 15.43
N VAL A 271 9.16 -12.09 15.56
CA VAL A 271 9.68 -13.03 14.55
C VAL A 271 8.54 -13.61 13.71
N TRP A 272 7.43 -13.97 14.35
CA TRP A 272 6.31 -14.62 13.70
C TRP A 272 5.47 -13.66 12.84
N GLY A 273 5.23 -12.44 13.33
CA GLY A 273 4.49 -11.40 12.62
C GLY A 273 5.04 -11.13 11.21
N PRO A 274 6.34 -10.80 11.06
CA PRO A 274 6.97 -10.56 9.75
C PRO A 274 6.97 -11.78 8.81
N ILE A 275 6.66 -12.97 9.29
CA ILE A 275 6.55 -14.20 8.47
C ILE A 275 5.10 -14.40 8.04
N ILE A 276 4.16 -14.33 8.98
CA ILE A 276 2.75 -14.64 8.71
C ILE A 276 2.04 -13.49 7.98
N GLY A 277 2.41 -12.24 8.24
CA GLY A 277 1.86 -11.05 7.57
C GLY A 277 1.96 -11.14 6.05
N PRO A 278 3.17 -11.35 5.46
CA PRO A 278 3.33 -11.55 4.02
C PRO A 278 2.57 -12.75 3.46
N VAL A 279 2.43 -13.84 4.23
CA VAL A 279 1.66 -15.01 3.82
C VAL A 279 0.17 -14.66 3.73
N ILE A 280 -0.38 -13.97 4.72
CA ILE A 280 -1.76 -13.50 4.71
C ILE A 280 -1.96 -12.53 3.53
N ALA A 281 -1.07 -11.56 3.35
CA ALA A 281 -1.12 -10.60 2.23
C ALA A 281 -1.07 -11.29 0.85
N MET A 282 -0.29 -12.37 0.72
CA MET A 282 -0.24 -13.17 -0.51
C MET A 282 -1.56 -13.93 -0.72
N LEU A 283 -2.17 -14.46 0.33
CA LEU A 283 -3.43 -15.20 0.26
C LEU A 283 -4.64 -14.31 -0.01
N THR A 284 -4.60 -13.05 0.43
CA THR A 284 -5.69 -12.08 0.19
C THR A 284 -5.72 -11.56 -1.25
N PHE A 285 -4.68 -11.82 -2.06
CA PHE A 285 -4.58 -11.55 -3.50
C PHE A 285 -5.06 -10.15 -3.94
N VAL A 286 -5.02 -9.19 -3.01
CA VAL A 286 -5.26 -7.79 -3.31
C VAL A 286 -3.93 -7.16 -3.73
N CYS A 287 -3.97 -6.19 -4.64
CA CYS A 287 -2.79 -5.40 -5.00
C CYS A 287 -2.15 -4.77 -3.74
N SER A 288 -0.89 -4.32 -3.83
CA SER A 288 -0.15 -3.71 -2.69
C SER A 288 -1.00 -2.70 -1.91
N VAL A 289 -1.66 -1.78 -2.63
CA VAL A 289 -2.55 -0.76 -2.06
C VAL A 289 -3.81 -1.34 -1.41
N GLY A 290 -4.39 -2.38 -1.99
CA GLY A 290 -5.62 -2.97 -1.45
C GLY A 290 -5.39 -3.89 -0.24
N ASN A 291 -4.14 -4.17 0.14
CA ASN A 291 -3.83 -4.78 1.44
C ASN A 291 -3.75 -3.76 2.59
N ILE A 292 -3.73 -2.44 2.31
CA ILE A 292 -3.69 -1.43 3.38
C ILE A 292 -4.91 -1.51 4.31
N PRO A 293 -6.16 -1.64 3.82
CA PRO A 293 -7.31 -1.76 4.71
C PRO A 293 -7.21 -2.99 5.62
N LEU A 294 -6.67 -4.09 5.12
CA LEU A 294 -6.40 -5.28 5.93
C LEU A 294 -5.35 -4.98 7.01
N ALA A 295 -4.25 -4.31 6.66
CA ALA A 295 -3.22 -3.91 7.62
C ALA A 295 -3.79 -3.01 8.73
N VAL A 296 -4.71 -2.10 8.40
CA VAL A 296 -5.43 -1.27 9.39
C VAL A 296 -6.27 -2.14 10.32
N VAL A 297 -7.00 -3.12 9.80
CA VAL A 297 -7.80 -4.06 10.61
C VAL A 297 -6.90 -4.87 11.55
N LEU A 298 -5.77 -5.37 11.05
CA LEU A 298 -4.81 -6.14 11.83
C LEU A 298 -4.16 -5.30 12.94
N TRP A 299 -3.74 -4.08 12.60
CA TRP A 299 -3.15 -3.13 13.54
C TRP A 299 -4.13 -2.74 14.65
N ASN A 300 -5.37 -2.38 14.29
CA ASN A 300 -6.43 -2.08 15.25
C ASN A 300 -6.85 -3.30 16.08
N GLY A 301 -6.61 -4.51 15.56
CA GLY A 301 -6.77 -5.78 16.27
C GLY A 301 -5.73 -6.03 17.38
N GLY A 302 -4.68 -5.20 17.48
CA GLY A 302 -3.63 -5.31 18.49
C GLY A 302 -2.46 -6.21 18.06
N ILE A 303 -2.15 -6.24 16.76
CA ILE A 303 -0.98 -6.93 16.22
C ILE A 303 0.28 -6.07 16.39
N SER A 304 1.44 -6.71 16.47
CA SER A 304 2.74 -6.05 16.57
C SER A 304 3.06 -5.20 15.34
N PHE A 305 3.92 -4.18 15.51
CA PHE A 305 4.32 -3.27 14.42
C PHE A 305 4.88 -3.95 13.16
N GLY A 306 5.60 -5.07 13.29
CA GLY A 306 6.16 -5.79 12.16
C GLY A 306 5.26 -6.86 11.54
N GLY A 307 4.05 -7.07 12.10
CA GLY A 307 3.09 -8.08 11.66
C GLY A 307 2.14 -7.58 10.59
#